data_AF-A0A7W7S2Z5-F1
#
_entry.id   AF-A0A7W7S2Z5-F1
#
_cell.length_a   1.000
_cell.length_b   1.000
_cell.length_c   1.000
_cell.angle_alpha   90.00
_cell.angle_beta   90.00
_cell.angle_gamma   90.00
#
_symmetry.space_group_name_H-M   'P 1'
#
loop_
_entity.id
_entity.type
_entity.pdbx_description
1 polymer ?
#
loop_
_entity_poly.entity_id
_entity_poly.type
_entity_poly.pdbx_seq_one_letter_code
_entity_poly.pdbx_strand_id
1 'polypeptide(L)'
;MSQVTVVEVPQWQGSSSPAAVRLAEGAARLAAMIPDAEHLRVTIGETLAETAARTREALSRARGGFTVTVGGDCGVELEPISAALREYGERLRVVWFDAHGDLNTPDSSPSGAFHGMVLRTLLGEGPPDLVPDRVLRPEQVVLAGVRALDPAESEYVRVTGLGDLSALADGAALYIHLDLDVLDPEFFGSVGTPEPGGLLPGELTDQIAALASRFEVVGLGVTEYEPARPQDDDLLAKLVPELVTLCGASAAWQIERRAAQAWPASFTEDREGWLLRHTPGGGWKRSNSALPLLGRTTTVDEVEAFYRERGQPACVQVSPAEHHRSLDAALAARGYALTGKTLVLTASTADVIAETTSTIPVETVDDPARWPRLFAGLDGRPASSEVIARIASPTALLAVDTAGRTAGMGLFVADSGWAGIFCMATHPDHRRRGVATAILGAGARWAAGQGAERLYLQVEEHNETARNLYARIGFTPSHTYHYRQ
;
A
#
# COMPACT_ATOMS: atom_id res chain seq x y z
N MET A 1 2.90 6.07 -12.09
CA MET A 1 1.85 5.58 -11.19
C MET A 1 2.19 4.13 -10.89
N SER A 2 1.95 3.64 -9.67
CA SER A 2 1.92 2.20 -9.44
C SER A 2 0.99 1.59 -10.49
N GLN A 3 1.43 0.54 -11.18
CA GLN A 3 0.61 -0.13 -12.18
C GLN A 3 -0.64 -0.68 -11.47
N VAL A 4 -1.83 -0.26 -11.90
CA VAL A 4 -3.10 -0.81 -11.40
C VAL A 4 -3.46 -1.98 -12.30
N THR A 5 -3.89 -3.10 -11.69
CA THR A 5 -4.46 -4.23 -12.42
C THR A 5 -5.92 -4.36 -12.02
N VAL A 6 -6.82 -4.34 -13.00
CA VAL A 6 -8.24 -4.62 -12.82
C VAL A 6 -8.49 -6.08 -13.18
N VAL A 7 -9.01 -6.84 -12.22
CA VAL A 7 -9.51 -8.20 -12.44
C VAL A 7 -11.03 -8.13 -12.51
N GLU A 8 -11.57 -8.16 -13.72
CA GLU A 8 -13.02 -8.14 -13.95
C GLU A 8 -13.56 -9.57 -13.81
N VAL A 9 -14.42 -9.80 -12.82
CA VAL A 9 -15.04 -11.11 -12.57
C VAL A 9 -16.55 -10.99 -12.73
N PRO A 10 -17.11 -11.24 -13.93
CA PRO A 10 -18.54 -11.04 -14.21
C PRO A 10 -19.41 -12.20 -13.69
N GLN A 11 -19.12 -12.72 -12.49
CA GLN A 11 -19.86 -13.81 -11.85
C GLN A 11 -21.20 -13.30 -11.34
N TRP A 12 -22.27 -14.00 -11.66
CA TRP A 12 -23.60 -13.67 -11.14
C TRP A 12 -24.28 -14.87 -10.49
N GLN A 13 -23.71 -16.07 -10.69
CA GLN A 13 -24.31 -17.33 -10.27
C GLN A 13 -24.36 -17.50 -8.74
N GLY A 14 -23.60 -16.71 -7.99
CA GLY A 14 -23.55 -16.74 -6.53
C GLY A 14 -24.60 -15.86 -5.85
N SER A 15 -25.24 -14.95 -6.59
CA SER A 15 -26.25 -14.02 -6.06
C SER A 15 -27.65 -14.64 -6.04
N SER A 16 -28.42 -14.30 -5.01
CA SER A 16 -29.85 -14.61 -4.91
C SER A 16 -30.75 -13.59 -5.64
N SER A 17 -30.18 -12.50 -6.17
CA SER A 17 -30.94 -11.43 -6.81
C SER A 17 -31.70 -11.91 -8.04
N PRO A 18 -32.99 -11.56 -8.20
CA PRO A 18 -33.73 -11.83 -9.43
C PRO A 18 -33.13 -11.16 -10.68
N ALA A 19 -32.33 -10.12 -10.49
CA ALA A 19 -31.66 -9.38 -11.56
C ALA A 19 -30.14 -9.63 -11.61
N ALA A 20 -29.64 -10.67 -10.91
CA ALA A 20 -28.22 -11.02 -10.82
C ALA A 20 -27.47 -11.05 -12.17
N VAL A 21 -28.12 -11.43 -13.27
CA VAL A 21 -27.51 -11.39 -14.61
C VAL A 21 -26.94 -10.00 -15.00
N ARG A 22 -27.43 -8.92 -14.38
CA ARG A 22 -26.91 -7.55 -14.55
C ARG A 22 -25.56 -7.33 -13.88
N LEU A 23 -25.16 -8.15 -12.91
CA LEU A 23 -23.84 -8.08 -12.27
C LEU A 23 -22.70 -8.23 -13.30
N ALA A 24 -22.94 -9.01 -14.36
CA ALA A 24 -21.98 -9.13 -15.46
C ALA A 24 -21.80 -7.81 -16.24
N GLU A 25 -22.88 -7.02 -16.39
CA GLU A 25 -22.82 -5.67 -16.96
C GLU A 25 -22.19 -4.69 -15.96
N GLY A 26 -22.54 -4.78 -14.69
CA GLY A 26 -21.96 -3.98 -13.62
C GLY A 26 -20.45 -4.12 -13.53
N ALA A 27 -19.93 -5.36 -13.58
CA ALA A 27 -18.51 -5.65 -13.62
C ALA A 27 -17.80 -4.94 -14.79
N ALA A 28 -18.39 -5.00 -15.98
CA ALA A 28 -17.84 -4.35 -17.17
C ALA A 28 -17.82 -2.82 -17.04
N ARG A 29 -18.86 -2.23 -16.44
CA ARG A 29 -18.95 -0.78 -16.20
C ARG A 29 -17.94 -0.32 -15.16
N LEU A 30 -17.81 -1.04 -14.03
CA LEU A 30 -16.80 -0.76 -13.01
C LEU A 30 -15.38 -0.84 -13.59
N ALA A 31 -15.08 -1.86 -14.40
CA ALA A 31 -13.79 -1.98 -15.08
C ALA A 31 -13.50 -0.78 -15.99
N ALA A 32 -14.51 -0.33 -16.74
CA ALA A 32 -14.38 0.81 -17.65
C ALA A 32 -14.12 2.15 -16.93
N MET A 33 -14.47 2.27 -15.65
CA MET A 33 -14.17 3.46 -14.83
C MET A 33 -12.68 3.58 -14.47
N ILE A 34 -11.87 2.55 -14.75
CA ILE A 34 -10.43 2.52 -14.43
C ILE A 34 -9.61 2.31 -15.74
N PRO A 35 -9.65 3.27 -16.69
CA PRO A 35 -9.19 3.04 -18.07
C PRO A 35 -7.67 2.88 -18.23
N ASP A 36 -6.87 3.38 -17.29
CA ASP A 36 -5.40 3.35 -17.36
C ASP A 36 -4.78 2.07 -16.73
N ALA A 37 -5.61 1.09 -16.34
CA ALA A 37 -5.18 -0.15 -15.71
C ALA A 37 -4.88 -1.28 -16.71
N GLU A 38 -4.01 -2.22 -16.31
CA GLU A 38 -3.97 -3.53 -16.94
C GLU A 38 -5.30 -4.24 -16.68
N HIS A 39 -5.98 -4.68 -17.73
CA HIS A 39 -7.30 -5.29 -17.61
C HIS A 39 -7.25 -6.79 -17.86
N LEU A 40 -7.62 -7.57 -16.85
CA LEU A 40 -7.72 -9.03 -16.87
C LEU A 40 -9.17 -9.46 -16.64
N ARG A 41 -9.87 -9.78 -17.74
CA ARG A 41 -11.24 -10.29 -17.65
C ARG A 41 -11.26 -11.81 -17.43
N VAL A 42 -11.96 -12.25 -16.39
CA VAL A 42 -12.17 -13.66 -16.07
C VAL A 42 -13.36 -14.19 -16.88
N THR A 43 -13.20 -15.40 -17.44
CA THR A 43 -14.31 -16.13 -18.07
C THR A 43 -15.00 -16.97 -17.01
N ILE A 44 -16.28 -16.72 -16.73
CA ILE A 44 -17.05 -17.49 -15.74
C ILE A 44 -17.13 -18.99 -16.11
N GLY A 45 -17.04 -19.85 -15.10
CA GLY A 45 -17.19 -21.31 -15.23
C GLY A 45 -18.64 -21.76 -15.19
N GLU A 46 -18.85 -23.07 -15.37
CA GLU A 46 -20.16 -23.69 -15.13
C GLU A 46 -20.50 -23.75 -13.63
N THR A 47 -19.46 -23.76 -12.78
CA THR A 47 -19.57 -23.75 -11.33
C THR A 47 -18.81 -22.56 -10.72
N LEU A 48 -19.14 -22.21 -9.48
CA LEU A 48 -18.41 -21.19 -8.71
C LEU A 48 -16.94 -21.58 -8.50
N ALA A 49 -16.66 -22.86 -8.28
CA ALA A 49 -15.30 -23.37 -8.10
C ALA A 49 -14.45 -23.23 -9.38
N GLU A 50 -15.05 -23.44 -10.55
CA GLU A 50 -14.38 -23.19 -11.82
C GLU A 50 -14.09 -21.69 -12.04
N THR A 51 -15.04 -20.82 -11.70
CA THR A 51 -14.82 -19.37 -11.76
C THR A 51 -13.68 -18.97 -10.81
N ALA A 52 -13.69 -19.44 -9.56
CA ALA A 52 -12.63 -19.21 -8.58
C ALA A 52 -11.25 -19.68 -9.11
N ALA A 53 -11.14 -20.90 -9.65
CA ALA A 53 -9.89 -21.38 -10.23
C ALA A 53 -9.36 -20.47 -11.36
N ARG A 54 -10.25 -19.94 -12.20
CA ARG A 54 -9.89 -19.01 -13.29
C ARG A 54 -9.53 -17.62 -12.77
N THR A 55 -10.19 -17.14 -11.71
CA THR A 55 -9.81 -15.91 -11.01
C THR A 55 -8.41 -16.03 -10.41
N ARG A 56 -8.09 -17.16 -9.77
CA ARG A 56 -6.76 -17.46 -9.25
C ARG A 56 -5.69 -17.43 -10.34
N GLU A 57 -5.98 -18.03 -11.50
CA GLU A 57 -5.08 -17.98 -12.67
C GLU A 57 -4.89 -16.55 -13.17
N ALA A 58 -5.96 -15.77 -13.29
CA ALA A 58 -5.88 -14.36 -13.70
C ALA A 58 -5.01 -13.54 -12.73
N LEU A 59 -5.21 -13.70 -11.42
CA LEU A 59 -4.40 -13.03 -10.39
C LEU A 59 -2.91 -13.36 -10.51
N SER A 60 -2.55 -14.61 -10.82
CA SER A 60 -1.15 -15.02 -11.04
C SER A 60 -0.48 -14.36 -12.25
N ARG A 61 -1.27 -13.80 -13.17
CA ARG A 61 -0.79 -13.13 -14.39
C ARG A 61 -0.66 -11.61 -14.21
N ALA A 62 -1.21 -11.05 -13.14
CA ALA A 62 -1.09 -9.63 -12.83
C ALA A 62 0.39 -9.26 -12.69
N ARG A 63 0.83 -8.21 -13.37
CA ARG A 63 2.27 -7.86 -13.47
C ARG A 63 2.81 -7.10 -12.25
N GLY A 64 2.20 -7.33 -11.08
CA GLY A 64 2.46 -6.61 -9.84
C GLY A 64 1.83 -5.22 -9.80
N GLY A 65 1.74 -4.65 -8.60
CA GLY A 65 1.10 -3.35 -8.37
C GLY A 65 -0.19 -3.47 -7.56
N PHE A 66 -1.06 -2.46 -7.63
CA PHE A 66 -2.30 -2.44 -6.87
C PHE A 66 -3.40 -3.18 -7.64
N THR A 67 -3.98 -4.22 -7.03
CA THR A 67 -5.02 -5.03 -7.66
C THR A 67 -6.40 -4.55 -7.23
N VAL A 68 -7.27 -4.37 -8.22
CA VAL A 68 -8.68 -4.03 -8.02
C VAL A 68 -9.52 -5.16 -8.63
N THR A 69 -10.28 -5.86 -7.81
CA THR A 69 -11.29 -6.81 -8.30
C THR A 69 -12.58 -6.03 -8.52
N VAL A 70 -13.19 -6.19 -9.69
CA VAL A 70 -14.45 -5.51 -10.00
C VAL A 70 -15.54 -6.48 -10.42
N GLY A 71 -16.68 -6.24 -9.79
CA GLY A 71 -17.99 -6.75 -10.11
C GLY A 71 -18.19 -8.22 -9.85
N GLY A 72 -19.34 -8.66 -10.33
CA GLY A 72 -19.96 -9.88 -9.89
C GLY A 72 -20.54 -9.77 -8.47
N ASP A 73 -21.09 -10.88 -8.02
CA ASP A 73 -21.53 -11.04 -6.63
C ASP A 73 -20.36 -11.06 -5.63
N CYS A 74 -20.60 -10.87 -4.34
CA CYS A 74 -19.54 -10.88 -3.31
C CYS A 74 -18.68 -12.16 -3.30
N GLY A 75 -19.19 -13.26 -3.85
CA GLY A 75 -18.47 -14.51 -4.03
C GLY A 75 -17.18 -14.39 -4.86
N VAL A 76 -17.02 -13.35 -5.69
CA VAL A 76 -15.81 -13.15 -6.49
C VAL A 76 -14.56 -12.85 -5.65
N GLU A 77 -14.74 -12.41 -4.40
CA GLU A 77 -13.66 -11.97 -3.50
C GLU A 77 -12.92 -13.11 -2.82
N LEU A 78 -13.42 -14.34 -2.96
CA LEU A 78 -12.81 -15.55 -2.40
C LEU A 78 -11.33 -15.67 -2.77
N GLU A 79 -11.00 -15.53 -4.05
CA GLU A 79 -9.63 -15.74 -4.55
C GLU A 79 -8.72 -14.52 -4.41
N PRO A 80 -9.18 -13.28 -4.68
CA PRO A 80 -8.41 -12.08 -4.36
C PRO A 80 -7.96 -12.01 -2.89
N ILE A 81 -8.88 -12.27 -1.95
CA ILE A 81 -8.55 -12.25 -0.52
C ILE A 81 -7.65 -13.42 -0.15
N SER A 82 -7.89 -14.61 -0.70
CA SER A 82 -6.99 -15.76 -0.49
C SER A 82 -5.58 -15.49 -1.02
N ALA A 83 -5.43 -14.76 -2.14
CA ALA A 83 -4.14 -14.34 -2.66
C ALA A 83 -3.45 -13.35 -1.72
N ALA A 84 -4.17 -12.32 -1.25
CA ALA A 84 -3.67 -11.37 -0.27
C ALA A 84 -3.25 -12.07 1.03
N LEU A 85 -3.99 -13.10 1.48
CA LEU A 85 -3.66 -13.84 2.70
C LEU A 85 -2.40 -14.70 2.54
N ARG A 86 -2.18 -15.26 1.35
CA ARG A 86 -0.93 -15.97 1.04
C ARG A 86 0.27 -15.02 1.08
N GLU A 87 0.11 -13.81 0.55
CA GLU A 87 1.18 -12.81 0.49
C GLU A 87 1.46 -12.14 1.84
N TYR A 88 0.43 -11.60 2.51
CA TYR A 88 0.59 -10.77 3.71
C TYR A 88 0.43 -11.54 5.03
N GLY A 89 -0.01 -12.80 4.96
CA GLY A 89 -0.09 -13.70 6.11
C GLY A 89 -0.83 -13.09 7.30
N GLU A 90 -0.19 -13.08 8.47
CA GLU A 90 -0.80 -12.60 9.71
C GLU A 90 -0.98 -11.08 9.78
N ARG A 91 -0.31 -10.33 8.90
CA ARG A 91 -0.48 -8.87 8.79
C ARG A 91 -1.77 -8.50 8.06
N LEU A 92 -2.33 -9.40 7.26
CA LEU A 92 -3.55 -9.12 6.53
C LEU A 92 -4.72 -8.85 7.49
N ARG A 93 -5.43 -7.77 7.24
CA ARG A 93 -6.76 -7.50 7.75
C ARG A 93 -7.71 -7.28 6.57
N VAL A 94 -8.85 -7.94 6.58
CA VAL A 94 -9.92 -7.74 5.61
C VAL A 94 -10.92 -6.80 6.25
N VAL A 95 -11.11 -5.64 5.63
CA VAL A 95 -12.14 -4.68 6.01
C VAL A 95 -13.32 -4.90 5.07
N TRP A 96 -14.40 -5.44 5.62
CA TRP A 96 -15.61 -5.83 4.91
C TRP A 96 -16.64 -4.72 5.01
N PHE A 97 -16.66 -3.81 4.01
CA PHE A 97 -17.69 -2.78 3.90
C PHE A 97 -18.90 -3.37 3.20
N ASP A 98 -19.96 -3.58 3.97
CA ASP A 98 -21.14 -4.35 3.55
C ASP A 98 -22.34 -4.00 4.45
N ALA A 99 -23.56 -4.05 3.93
CA ALA A 99 -24.75 -3.99 4.77
C ALA A 99 -25.00 -5.28 5.56
N HIS A 100 -24.62 -6.43 4.99
CA HIS A 100 -24.79 -7.77 5.50
C HIS A 100 -23.49 -8.36 6.03
N GLY A 101 -23.56 -9.58 6.56
CA GLY A 101 -22.40 -10.24 7.15
C GLY A 101 -21.61 -11.11 6.17
N ASP A 102 -22.28 -11.68 5.17
CA ASP A 102 -21.76 -12.79 4.36
C ASP A 102 -21.20 -13.96 5.19
N LEU A 103 -21.80 -14.14 6.38
CA LEU A 103 -21.30 -15.00 7.45
C LEU A 103 -22.09 -16.32 7.58
N ASN A 104 -23.05 -16.56 6.68
CA ASN A 104 -23.81 -17.79 6.67
C ASN A 104 -22.98 -19.00 6.18
N THR A 105 -23.39 -20.18 6.63
CA THR A 105 -22.95 -21.47 6.09
C THR A 105 -24.04 -22.03 5.15
N PRO A 106 -23.76 -23.12 4.40
CA PRO A 106 -24.80 -23.79 3.60
C PRO A 106 -26.03 -24.22 4.42
N ASP A 107 -25.85 -24.53 5.71
CA ASP A 107 -26.92 -24.96 6.60
C ASP A 107 -27.71 -23.79 7.21
N SER A 108 -27.07 -22.62 7.39
CA SER A 108 -27.70 -21.47 8.05
C SER A 108 -28.32 -20.46 7.08
N SER A 109 -27.86 -20.43 5.83
CA SER A 109 -28.28 -19.43 4.84
C SER A 109 -29.77 -19.55 4.51
N PRO A 110 -30.56 -18.47 4.65
CA PRO A 110 -31.96 -18.46 4.23
C PRO A 110 -32.15 -18.54 2.71
N SER A 111 -31.23 -17.97 1.94
CA SER A 111 -31.30 -17.92 0.47
C SER A 111 -30.64 -19.11 -0.21
N GLY A 112 -29.67 -19.75 0.47
CA GLY A 112 -28.79 -20.77 -0.11
C GLY A 112 -27.80 -20.22 -1.14
N ALA A 113 -27.74 -18.90 -1.33
CA ALA A 113 -26.88 -18.26 -2.31
C ALA A 113 -25.48 -18.00 -1.72
N PHE A 114 -24.45 -18.17 -2.54
CA PHE A 114 -23.06 -18.15 -2.08
C PHE A 114 -22.57 -16.76 -1.68
N HIS A 115 -23.12 -15.69 -2.25
CA HIS A 115 -22.72 -14.33 -1.89
C HIS A 115 -22.84 -14.09 -0.38
N GLY A 116 -23.96 -14.47 0.23
CA GLY A 116 -24.17 -14.46 1.68
C GLY A 116 -23.31 -15.42 2.52
N MET A 117 -22.35 -16.14 1.93
CA MET A 117 -21.51 -17.15 2.60
C MET A 117 -20.01 -16.91 2.41
N VAL A 118 -19.60 -15.95 1.57
CA VAL A 118 -18.21 -15.86 1.11
C VAL A 118 -17.25 -15.54 2.25
N LEU A 119 -17.62 -14.64 3.16
CA LEU A 119 -16.77 -14.27 4.29
C LEU A 119 -16.63 -15.43 5.28
N ARG A 120 -17.72 -16.19 5.51
CA ARG A 120 -17.65 -17.40 6.34
C ARG A 120 -16.81 -18.52 5.71
N THR A 121 -16.88 -18.63 4.38
CA THR A 121 -16.07 -19.58 3.60
C THR A 121 -14.58 -19.23 3.72
N LEU A 122 -14.21 -17.95 3.65
CA LEU A 122 -12.84 -17.48 3.90
C LEU A 122 -12.34 -17.75 5.32
N LEU A 123 -13.26 -17.83 6.30
CA LEU A 123 -12.99 -18.23 7.69
C LEU A 123 -12.96 -19.76 7.89
N GLY A 124 -13.17 -20.54 6.83
CA GLY A 124 -13.03 -22.00 6.81
C GLY A 124 -14.33 -22.79 6.90
N GLU A 125 -15.49 -22.13 6.94
CA GLU A 125 -16.80 -22.76 7.14
C GLU A 125 -17.72 -22.49 5.95
N GLY A 126 -17.46 -23.15 4.81
CA GLY A 126 -18.22 -22.95 3.57
C GLY A 126 -18.45 -24.23 2.77
N PRO A 127 -18.95 -24.11 1.52
CA PRO A 127 -19.04 -25.24 0.60
C PRO A 127 -17.66 -25.91 0.42
N PRO A 128 -17.52 -27.24 0.55
CA PRO A 128 -16.21 -27.90 0.60
C PRO A 128 -15.26 -27.59 -0.56
N ASP A 129 -15.79 -27.43 -1.78
CA ASP A 129 -15.00 -27.16 -2.98
C ASP A 129 -14.56 -25.69 -3.12
N LEU A 130 -15.00 -24.82 -2.20
CA LEU A 130 -14.70 -23.38 -2.17
C LEU A 130 -13.91 -22.95 -0.93
N VAL A 131 -13.77 -23.81 0.09
CA VAL A 131 -12.96 -23.48 1.27
C VAL A 131 -11.47 -23.42 0.86
N PRO A 132 -10.76 -22.31 1.12
CA PRO A 132 -9.36 -22.17 0.75
C PRO A 132 -8.43 -23.00 1.64
N ASP A 133 -7.29 -23.41 1.10
CA ASP A 133 -6.25 -24.16 1.85
C ASP A 133 -5.72 -23.39 3.07
N ARG A 134 -5.71 -22.05 2.98
CA ARG A 134 -5.36 -21.14 4.07
C ARG A 134 -6.56 -20.24 4.33
N VAL A 135 -7.06 -20.28 5.56
CA VAL A 135 -8.24 -19.54 5.99
C VAL A 135 -7.84 -18.31 6.82
N LEU A 136 -8.71 -17.30 6.80
CA LEU A 136 -8.63 -16.16 7.71
C LEU A 136 -8.89 -16.63 9.15
N ARG A 137 -8.30 -15.92 10.10
CA ARG A 137 -8.71 -16.00 11.51
C ARG A 137 -9.71 -14.87 11.81
N PRO A 138 -10.61 -15.04 12.80
CA PRO A 138 -11.55 -13.99 13.19
C PRO A 138 -10.89 -12.63 13.46
N GLU A 139 -9.72 -12.60 14.11
CA GLU A 139 -8.97 -11.36 14.38
C GLU A 139 -8.44 -10.66 13.12
N GLN A 140 -8.52 -11.32 11.97
CA GLN A 140 -8.14 -10.78 10.66
C GLN A 140 -9.31 -10.10 9.94
N VAL A 141 -10.53 -10.20 10.46
CA VAL A 141 -11.74 -9.67 9.81
C VAL A 141 -12.29 -8.51 10.63
N VAL A 142 -12.62 -7.44 9.93
CA VAL A 142 -13.27 -6.25 10.47
C VAL A 142 -14.52 -5.96 9.66
N LEU A 143 -15.65 -5.80 10.34
CA LEU A 143 -16.93 -5.46 9.73
C LEU A 143 -17.13 -3.94 9.76
N ALA A 144 -17.63 -3.37 8.66
CA ALA A 144 -17.92 -1.95 8.55
C ALA A 144 -19.23 -1.72 7.77
N GLY A 145 -20.16 -0.95 8.33
CA GLY A 145 -21.47 -0.69 7.71
C GLY A 145 -22.54 -1.76 7.95
N VAL A 146 -22.15 -2.90 8.53
CA VAL A 146 -23.02 -4.04 8.80
C VAL A 146 -24.17 -3.65 9.71
N ARG A 147 -25.40 -3.91 9.24
CA ARG A 147 -26.65 -3.57 9.90
C ARG A 147 -27.78 -4.56 9.65
N ALA A 148 -27.60 -5.49 8.71
CA ALA A 148 -28.58 -6.51 8.33
C ALA A 148 -27.95 -7.91 8.47
N LEU A 149 -27.99 -8.48 9.68
CA LEU A 149 -27.49 -9.82 9.96
C LEU A 149 -28.63 -10.82 10.15
N ASP A 150 -28.50 -12.00 9.57
CA ASP A 150 -29.34 -13.13 9.92
C ASP A 150 -29.09 -13.57 11.38
N PRO A 151 -30.03 -14.28 12.03
CA PRO A 151 -29.86 -14.75 13.39
C PRO A 151 -28.60 -15.61 13.60
N ALA A 152 -28.24 -16.44 12.62
CA ALA A 152 -27.06 -17.30 12.68
C ALA A 152 -25.75 -16.50 12.55
N GLU A 153 -25.73 -15.47 11.71
CA GLU A 153 -24.60 -14.57 11.54
C GLU A 153 -24.40 -13.72 12.80
N SER A 154 -25.48 -13.17 13.36
CA SER A 154 -25.46 -12.42 14.62
C SER A 154 -24.87 -13.24 15.77
N GLU A 155 -25.24 -14.52 15.86
CA GLU A 155 -24.67 -15.44 16.84
C GLU A 155 -23.18 -15.67 16.60
N TYR A 156 -22.77 -15.85 15.34
CA TYR A 156 -21.36 -16.05 15.01
C TYR A 156 -20.50 -14.84 15.34
N VAL A 157 -20.95 -13.62 14.98
CA VAL A 157 -20.29 -12.36 15.33
C VAL A 157 -20.12 -12.26 16.85
N ARG A 158 -21.17 -12.59 17.61
CA ARG A 158 -21.15 -12.57 19.08
C ARG A 158 -20.14 -13.56 19.69
N VAL A 159 -20.05 -14.77 19.14
CA VAL A 159 -19.16 -15.83 19.65
C VAL A 159 -17.70 -15.59 19.30
N THR A 160 -17.44 -15.14 18.08
CA THR A 160 -16.07 -14.93 17.59
C THR A 160 -15.49 -13.57 17.98
N GLY A 161 -16.36 -12.60 18.27
CA GLY A 161 -15.94 -11.25 18.62
C GLY A 161 -15.29 -10.52 17.45
N LEU A 162 -15.81 -10.71 16.22
CA LEU A 162 -15.37 -9.95 15.05
C LEU A 162 -15.37 -8.45 15.36
N GLY A 163 -14.27 -7.80 15.02
CA GLY A 163 -14.02 -6.40 15.37
C GLY A 163 -14.67 -5.41 14.42
N ASP A 164 -14.71 -4.16 14.85
CA ASP A 164 -14.98 -3.00 13.99
C ASP A 164 -13.66 -2.30 13.59
N LEU A 165 -13.75 -1.18 12.87
CA LEU A 165 -12.59 -0.42 12.41
C LEU A 165 -11.62 -0.02 13.55
N SER A 166 -12.08 0.07 14.81
CA SER A 166 -11.25 0.40 15.95
C SER A 166 -10.30 -0.74 16.37
N ALA A 167 -10.58 -1.98 15.96
CA ALA A 167 -9.75 -3.15 16.24
C ALA A 167 -8.47 -3.21 15.38
N LEU A 168 -8.32 -2.32 14.40
CA LEU A 168 -7.16 -2.28 13.51
C LEU A 168 -5.90 -1.80 14.25
N ALA A 169 -4.92 -2.70 14.37
CA ALA A 169 -3.60 -2.44 14.95
C ALA A 169 -2.60 -1.93 13.90
N ASP A 170 -1.65 -1.10 14.35
CA ASP A 170 -0.60 -0.57 13.48
C ASP A 170 0.23 -1.69 12.83
N GLY A 171 0.70 -1.44 11.60
CA GLY A 171 1.47 -2.41 10.81
C GLY A 171 0.64 -3.44 10.03
N ALA A 172 -0.69 -3.43 10.20
CA ALA A 172 -1.62 -4.20 9.38
C ALA A 172 -1.57 -3.78 7.90
N ALA A 173 -1.77 -4.76 7.03
CA ALA A 173 -2.01 -4.58 5.60
C ALA A 173 -3.51 -4.83 5.35
N LEU A 174 -4.20 -3.89 4.71
CA LEU A 174 -5.65 -3.94 4.51
C LEU A 174 -6.00 -4.43 3.12
N TYR A 175 -6.83 -5.45 3.04
CA TYR A 175 -7.64 -5.69 1.85
C TYR A 175 -9.02 -5.10 2.13
N ILE A 176 -9.49 -4.19 1.26
CA ILE A 176 -10.79 -3.55 1.41
C ILE A 176 -11.77 -4.25 0.46
N HIS A 177 -12.78 -4.89 1.01
CA HIS A 177 -13.95 -5.34 0.27
C HIS A 177 -15.03 -4.25 0.36
N LEU A 178 -15.67 -3.93 -0.77
CA LEU A 178 -16.80 -3.01 -0.86
C LEU A 178 -17.95 -3.69 -1.59
N ASP A 179 -18.93 -4.17 -0.83
CA ASP A 179 -20.28 -4.36 -1.32
C ASP A 179 -20.95 -2.99 -1.44
N LEU A 180 -21.50 -2.69 -2.61
CA LEU A 180 -22.12 -1.40 -2.86
C LEU A 180 -23.44 -1.20 -2.09
N ASP A 181 -24.06 -2.26 -1.56
CA ASP A 181 -25.26 -2.13 -0.73
C ASP A 181 -24.98 -1.59 0.69
N VAL A 182 -23.70 -1.43 1.05
CA VAL A 182 -23.29 -0.65 2.23
C VAL A 182 -23.76 0.80 2.15
N LEU A 183 -23.94 1.33 0.93
CA LEU A 183 -24.44 2.68 0.68
C LEU A 183 -25.95 2.76 0.91
N ASP A 184 -26.40 3.91 1.41
CA ASP A 184 -27.82 4.10 1.63
C ASP A 184 -28.61 4.12 0.28
N PRO A 185 -29.74 3.38 0.16
CA PRO A 185 -30.53 3.27 -1.06
C PRO A 185 -31.10 4.58 -1.59
N GLU A 186 -31.23 5.61 -0.74
CA GLU A 186 -31.58 6.97 -1.16
C GLU A 186 -30.53 7.54 -2.13
N PHE A 187 -29.25 7.16 -1.97
CA PHE A 187 -28.13 7.65 -2.76
C PHE A 187 -27.63 6.64 -3.79
N PHE A 188 -27.67 5.33 -3.49
CA PHE A 188 -27.24 4.27 -4.39
C PHE A 188 -28.07 2.99 -4.21
N GLY A 189 -28.69 2.49 -5.28
CA GLY A 189 -29.72 1.44 -5.18
C GLY A 189 -29.74 0.52 -6.39
N SER A 190 -28.69 0.55 -7.20
CA SER A 190 -28.42 -0.40 -8.28
C SER A 190 -27.69 -1.62 -7.70
N VAL A 191 -28.36 -2.32 -6.77
CA VAL A 191 -27.89 -3.51 -6.03
C VAL A 191 -29.03 -4.51 -5.88
N GLY A 192 -28.71 -5.77 -5.61
CA GLY A 192 -29.71 -6.84 -5.40
C GLY A 192 -30.48 -6.71 -4.08
N THR A 193 -29.81 -6.27 -3.01
CA THR A 193 -30.29 -6.28 -1.62
C THR A 193 -30.12 -4.91 -0.93
N PRO A 194 -30.80 -3.84 -1.39
CA PRO A 194 -30.62 -2.50 -0.81
C PRO A 194 -31.09 -2.43 0.65
N GLU A 195 -30.22 -1.95 1.55
CA GLU A 195 -30.52 -1.83 2.98
C GLU A 195 -30.54 -0.36 3.46
N PRO A 196 -31.63 0.15 4.07
CA PRO A 196 -31.68 1.53 4.59
C PRO A 196 -30.70 1.80 5.73
N GLY A 197 -30.40 3.09 5.98
CA GLY A 197 -29.51 3.52 7.06
C GLY A 197 -28.04 3.23 6.77
N GLY A 198 -27.68 3.19 5.48
CA GLY A 198 -26.33 2.94 5.01
C GLY A 198 -25.43 4.18 5.04
N LEU A 199 -24.20 4.02 4.56
CA LEU A 199 -23.25 5.12 4.47
C LEU A 199 -23.62 6.07 3.33
N LEU A 200 -23.36 7.36 3.54
CA LEU A 200 -23.32 8.31 2.45
C LEU A 200 -22.02 8.09 1.64
N PRO A 201 -22.02 8.32 0.30
CA PRO A 201 -20.81 8.16 -0.51
C PRO A 201 -19.60 8.97 -0.01
N GLY A 202 -19.85 10.16 0.54
CA GLY A 202 -18.81 10.99 1.16
C GLY A 202 -18.25 10.38 2.44
N GLU A 203 -19.09 9.80 3.29
CA GLU A 203 -18.67 9.14 4.54
C GLU A 203 -17.84 7.88 4.25
N LEU A 204 -18.24 7.09 3.25
CA LEU A 204 -17.45 5.95 2.78
C LEU A 204 -16.07 6.40 2.30
N THR A 205 -16.02 7.46 1.48
CA THR A 205 -14.76 8.01 0.96
C THR A 205 -13.87 8.51 2.09
N ASP A 206 -14.42 9.23 3.07
CA ASP A 206 -13.68 9.74 4.22
C ASP A 206 -13.15 8.60 5.11
N GLN A 207 -13.93 7.54 5.33
CA GLN A 207 -13.48 6.36 6.07
C GLN A 207 -12.36 5.61 5.34
N ILE A 208 -12.51 5.36 4.03
CA ILE A 208 -11.45 4.72 3.24
C ILE A 208 -10.19 5.61 3.17
N ALA A 209 -10.34 6.92 3.06
CA ALA A 209 -9.21 7.86 3.11
C ALA A 209 -8.49 7.80 4.46
N ALA A 210 -9.22 7.70 5.57
CA ALA A 210 -8.64 7.55 6.90
C ALA A 210 -7.91 6.20 7.10
N LEU A 211 -8.45 5.12 6.54
CA LEU A 211 -7.78 3.82 6.52
C LEU A 211 -6.52 3.86 5.66
N ALA A 212 -6.64 4.38 4.44
CA ALA A 212 -5.54 4.52 3.51
C ALA A 212 -4.46 5.48 4.00
N SER A 213 -4.76 6.40 4.94
CA SER A 213 -3.80 7.31 5.61
C SER A 213 -3.11 6.75 6.83
N ARG A 214 -3.52 5.56 7.29
CA ARG A 214 -2.91 4.88 8.44
C ARG A 214 -2.27 3.55 8.04
N PHE A 215 -2.85 2.84 7.09
CA PHE A 215 -2.47 1.47 6.74
C PHE A 215 -2.04 1.33 5.27
N GLU A 216 -1.31 0.26 4.99
CA GLU A 216 -1.00 -0.16 3.62
C GLU A 216 -2.24 -0.87 3.08
N VAL A 217 -2.86 -0.36 2.02
CA VAL A 217 -3.99 -1.02 1.34
C VAL A 217 -3.43 -1.84 0.17
N VAL A 218 -3.68 -3.14 0.20
CA VAL A 218 -3.03 -4.12 -0.67
C VAL A 218 -3.96 -4.66 -1.76
N GLY A 219 -5.26 -4.43 -1.62
CA GLY A 219 -6.26 -4.74 -2.63
C GLY A 219 -7.58 -4.03 -2.34
N LEU A 220 -8.38 -3.88 -3.39
CA LEU A 220 -9.75 -3.35 -3.33
C LEU A 220 -10.68 -4.24 -4.15
N GLY A 221 -11.75 -4.72 -3.55
CA GLY A 221 -12.89 -5.34 -4.25
C GLY A 221 -14.06 -4.37 -4.32
N VAL A 222 -14.74 -4.29 -5.46
CA VAL A 222 -16.02 -3.53 -5.60
C VAL A 222 -17.05 -4.44 -6.26
N THR A 223 -18.09 -4.84 -5.54
CA THR A 223 -19.03 -5.90 -5.93
C THR A 223 -20.48 -5.42 -5.98
N GLU A 224 -21.39 -6.32 -6.39
CA GLU A 224 -22.86 -6.15 -6.31
C GLU A 224 -23.47 -4.98 -7.11
N TYR A 225 -22.74 -4.44 -8.10
CA TYR A 225 -23.32 -3.45 -9.01
C TYR A 225 -24.29 -4.12 -9.99
N GLU A 226 -25.59 -3.85 -9.84
CA GLU A 226 -26.65 -4.22 -10.77
C GLU A 226 -27.22 -2.98 -11.48
N PRO A 227 -26.64 -2.54 -12.61
CA PRO A 227 -27.02 -1.29 -13.26
C PRO A 227 -28.53 -1.17 -13.50
N ALA A 228 -29.16 -0.22 -12.81
CA ALA A 228 -30.60 0.03 -12.90
C ALA A 228 -30.95 1.52 -13.01
N ARG A 229 -30.13 2.41 -12.43
CA ARG A 229 -30.38 3.85 -12.36
C ARG A 229 -29.22 4.63 -12.98
N PRO A 230 -29.45 5.54 -13.94
CA PRO A 230 -28.37 6.34 -14.53
C PRO A 230 -27.59 7.19 -13.51
N GLN A 231 -28.25 7.66 -12.44
CA GLN A 231 -27.62 8.48 -11.42
C GLN A 231 -26.57 7.71 -10.62
N ASP A 232 -26.76 6.39 -10.47
CA ASP A 232 -25.82 5.50 -9.79
C ASP A 232 -24.54 5.31 -10.61
N ASP A 233 -24.68 5.27 -11.94
CA ASP A 233 -23.55 5.24 -12.87
C ASP A 233 -22.71 6.52 -12.77
N ASP A 234 -23.36 7.69 -12.76
CA ASP A 234 -22.71 8.99 -12.58
C ASP A 234 -22.00 9.13 -11.22
N LEU A 235 -22.55 8.48 -10.18
CA LEU A 235 -21.94 8.43 -8.85
C LEU A 235 -20.69 7.56 -8.87
N LEU A 236 -20.80 6.31 -9.35
CA LEU A 236 -19.68 5.36 -9.39
C LEU A 236 -18.55 5.84 -10.29
N ALA A 237 -18.86 6.52 -11.40
CA ALA A 237 -17.87 7.11 -12.29
C ALA A 237 -16.96 8.16 -11.60
N LYS A 238 -17.37 8.68 -10.44
CA LYS A 238 -16.55 9.56 -9.59
C LYS A 238 -15.95 8.79 -8.42
N LEU A 239 -16.77 7.98 -7.74
CA LEU A 239 -16.39 7.28 -6.52
C LEU A 239 -15.29 6.24 -6.78
N VAL A 240 -15.46 5.36 -7.78
CA VAL A 240 -14.54 4.24 -8.03
C VAL A 240 -13.12 4.73 -8.34
N PRO A 241 -12.89 5.70 -9.27
CA PRO A 241 -11.55 6.23 -9.50
C PRO A 241 -10.92 6.89 -8.26
N GLU A 242 -11.73 7.57 -7.43
CA GLU A 242 -11.26 8.19 -6.19
C GLU A 242 -10.79 7.13 -5.18
N LEU A 243 -11.59 6.08 -4.96
CA LEU A 243 -11.23 4.97 -4.07
C LEU A 243 -9.98 4.23 -4.55
N VAL A 244 -9.88 3.91 -5.85
CA VAL A 244 -8.69 3.28 -6.44
C VAL A 244 -7.45 4.16 -6.24
N THR A 245 -7.60 5.47 -6.39
CA THR A 245 -6.50 6.42 -6.16
C THR A 245 -6.08 6.45 -4.70
N LEU A 246 -7.02 6.52 -3.76
CA LEU A 246 -6.75 6.52 -2.32
C LEU A 246 -6.03 5.24 -1.89
N CYS A 247 -6.58 4.08 -2.27
CA CYS A 247 -6.02 2.78 -1.90
C CYS A 247 -4.69 2.50 -2.61
N GLY A 248 -4.60 2.76 -3.91
CA GLY A 248 -3.37 2.53 -4.69
C GLY A 248 -2.22 3.48 -4.33
N ALA A 249 -2.53 4.68 -3.85
CA ALA A 249 -1.52 5.61 -3.33
C ALA A 249 -1.01 5.21 -1.94
N SER A 250 -1.69 4.29 -1.23
CA SER A 250 -1.36 3.95 0.15
C SER A 250 0.08 3.46 0.30
N ALA A 251 0.54 2.62 -0.62
CA ALA A 251 1.91 2.12 -0.63
C ALA A 251 2.95 3.24 -0.80
N ALA A 252 2.67 4.27 -1.60
CA ALA A 252 3.62 5.33 -1.89
C ALA A 252 3.89 6.21 -0.66
N TRP A 253 2.84 6.73 -0.01
CA TRP A 253 3.03 7.56 1.17
C TRP A 253 3.51 6.73 2.38
N GLN A 254 3.16 5.44 2.48
CA GLN A 254 3.72 4.54 3.50
C GLN A 254 5.24 4.43 3.35
N ILE A 255 5.74 4.22 2.13
CA ILE A 255 7.19 4.22 1.87
C ILE A 255 7.80 5.58 2.25
N GLU A 256 7.14 6.70 1.93
CA GLU A 256 7.64 8.03 2.29
C GLU A 256 7.62 8.31 3.80
N ARG A 257 6.60 7.85 4.52
CA ARG A 257 6.53 7.91 5.98
C ARG A 257 7.64 7.06 6.61
N ARG A 258 7.83 5.83 6.13
CA ARG A 258 8.93 4.95 6.56
C ARG A 258 10.29 5.59 6.27
N ALA A 259 10.46 6.20 5.10
CA ALA A 259 11.69 6.91 4.74
C ALA A 259 11.94 8.10 5.65
N ALA A 260 10.90 8.84 6.04
CA ALA A 260 10.99 9.93 7.00
C ALA A 260 11.36 9.44 8.42
N GLN A 261 10.82 8.29 8.86
CA GLN A 261 11.13 7.69 10.16
C GLN A 261 12.53 7.06 10.20
N ALA A 262 12.96 6.45 9.10
CA ALA A 262 14.30 5.88 8.94
C ALA A 262 15.40 6.95 8.76
N TRP A 263 15.02 8.18 8.46
CA TRP A 263 15.92 9.33 8.38
C TRP A 263 15.32 10.54 9.14
N PRO A 264 15.21 10.45 10.48
CA PRO A 264 14.38 11.36 11.25
C PRO A 264 14.92 12.80 11.21
N ALA A 265 14.02 13.77 11.29
CA ALA A 265 14.36 15.18 11.52
C ALA A 265 14.51 15.49 13.01
N SER A 266 15.34 16.49 13.37
CA SER A 266 15.53 16.82 14.79
C SER A 266 14.25 17.33 15.45
N PHE A 267 13.36 17.90 14.65
CA PHE A 267 12.00 18.26 15.03
C PHE A 267 11.04 17.77 13.96
N THR A 268 9.94 17.16 14.40
CA THR A 268 8.86 16.68 13.54
C THR A 268 7.52 17.02 14.20
N GLU A 269 6.57 17.51 13.41
CA GLU A 269 5.19 17.78 13.83
C GLU A 269 4.25 17.23 12.76
N ASP A 270 3.27 16.43 13.16
CA ASP A 270 2.14 16.09 12.30
C ASP A 270 1.11 17.22 12.42
N ARG A 271 0.80 17.85 11.29
CA ARG A 271 -0.24 18.86 11.19
C ARG A 271 -1.23 18.40 10.14
N GLU A 272 -2.31 17.79 10.63
CA GLU A 272 -3.44 17.35 9.79
C GLU A 272 -3.01 16.53 8.56
N GLY A 273 -2.11 15.56 8.76
CA GLY A 273 -1.63 14.67 7.69
C GLY A 273 -0.45 15.21 6.89
N TRP A 274 0.07 16.40 7.23
CA TRP A 274 1.35 16.90 6.76
C TRP A 274 2.41 16.73 7.84
N LEU A 275 3.49 16.01 7.51
CA LEU A 275 4.62 15.86 8.39
C LEU A 275 5.61 17.02 8.17
N LEU A 276 5.59 17.98 9.08
CA LEU A 276 6.49 19.15 9.07
C LEU A 276 7.81 18.78 9.74
N ARG A 277 8.91 18.81 8.98
CA ARG A 277 10.23 18.34 9.41
C ARG A 277 11.23 19.48 9.39
N HIS A 278 11.98 19.62 10.48
CA HIS A 278 13.03 20.62 10.59
C HIS A 278 14.31 20.05 11.21
N THR A 279 15.45 20.32 10.56
CA THR A 279 16.80 20.03 11.06
C THR A 279 17.68 21.29 10.94
N PRO A 280 18.24 21.82 12.05
CA PRO A 280 19.16 22.96 12.01
C PRO A 280 20.39 22.70 11.13
N GLY A 281 20.98 23.77 10.58
CA GLY A 281 22.24 23.72 9.83
C GLY A 281 22.11 23.65 8.30
N GLY A 282 20.90 23.54 7.75
CA GLY A 282 20.63 23.61 6.30
C GLY A 282 21.17 22.44 5.48
N GLY A 283 20.75 22.33 4.21
CA GLY A 283 21.27 21.35 3.24
C GLY A 283 20.64 19.95 3.27
N TRP A 284 19.78 19.64 4.24
CA TRP A 284 19.21 18.30 4.45
C TRP A 284 17.76 18.16 3.97
N LYS A 285 17.50 18.20 2.66
CA LYS A 285 16.12 18.23 2.12
C LYS A 285 15.19 17.17 2.72
N ARG A 286 15.64 15.92 2.88
CA ARG A 286 14.82 14.83 3.45
C ARG A 286 14.39 15.06 4.90
N SER A 287 15.27 15.58 5.75
CA SER A 287 14.94 15.85 7.16
C SER A 287 14.53 17.30 7.41
N ASN A 288 14.25 18.04 6.33
CA ASN A 288 14.04 19.48 6.36
C ASN A 288 13.13 19.94 5.20
N SER A 289 12.02 19.25 5.03
CA SER A 289 10.93 19.56 4.10
C SER A 289 9.61 19.05 4.65
N ALA A 290 8.53 19.77 4.34
CA ALA A 290 7.18 19.32 4.63
C ALA A 290 6.85 18.14 3.72
N LEU A 291 6.33 17.08 4.31
CA LEU A 291 5.92 15.87 3.61
C LEU A 291 4.40 15.73 3.73
N PRO A 292 3.64 16.05 2.67
CA PRO A 292 2.23 15.74 2.60
C PRO A 292 2.07 14.22 2.46
N LEU A 293 1.53 13.56 3.49
CA LEU A 293 1.29 12.12 3.49
C LEU A 293 -0.13 11.85 2.98
N LEU A 294 -1.14 12.02 3.84
CA LEU A 294 -2.56 11.99 3.50
C LEU A 294 -3.33 12.85 4.52
N GLY A 295 -3.89 13.97 4.04
CA GLY A 295 -4.61 14.95 4.85
C GLY A 295 -5.00 16.16 4.00
N ARG A 296 -6.22 16.70 4.20
CA ARG A 296 -6.83 17.67 3.27
C ARG A 296 -6.82 19.12 3.76
N THR A 297 -6.43 19.40 5.01
CA THR A 297 -6.70 20.70 5.64
C THR A 297 -5.46 21.59 5.79
N THR A 298 -4.24 21.05 5.89
CA THR A 298 -3.04 21.89 5.97
C THR A 298 -2.78 22.63 4.66
N THR A 299 -2.58 23.94 4.78
CA THR A 299 -2.34 24.87 3.67
C THR A 299 -0.86 25.16 3.47
N VAL A 300 -0.49 25.58 2.25
CA VAL A 300 0.89 26.04 1.97
C VAL A 300 1.27 27.25 2.85
N ASP A 301 0.31 28.10 3.23
CA ASP A 301 0.56 29.26 4.10
C ASP A 301 1.02 28.84 5.51
N GLU A 302 0.45 27.77 6.06
CA GLU A 302 0.84 27.22 7.36
C GLU A 302 2.23 26.57 7.32
N VAL A 303 2.55 25.90 6.20
CA VAL A 303 3.90 25.37 5.96
C VAL A 303 4.92 26.51 5.87
N GLU A 304 4.59 27.58 5.14
CA GLU A 304 5.44 28.76 5.04
C GLU A 304 5.66 29.43 6.40
N ALA A 305 4.62 29.54 7.22
CA ALA A 305 4.73 30.07 8.58
C ALA A 305 5.67 29.22 9.45
N PHE A 306 5.51 27.89 9.41
CA PHE A 306 6.34 26.94 10.16
C PHE A 306 7.85 27.11 9.89
N TYR A 307 8.23 27.21 8.62
CA TYR A 307 9.64 27.38 8.22
C TYR A 307 10.15 28.79 8.48
N ARG A 308 9.32 29.83 8.27
CA ARG A 308 9.67 31.23 8.52
C ARG A 308 10.01 31.49 10.00
N GLU A 309 9.22 30.93 10.92
CA GLU A 309 9.47 31.02 12.37
C GLU A 309 10.80 30.39 12.79
N ARG A 310 11.32 29.46 11.97
CA ARG A 310 12.59 28.74 12.20
C ARG A 310 13.74 29.29 11.37
N GLY A 311 13.54 30.43 10.69
CA GLY A 311 14.57 31.11 9.90
C GLY A 311 15.03 30.34 8.67
N GLN A 312 14.16 29.51 8.09
CA GLN A 312 14.49 28.70 6.93
C GLN A 312 13.49 28.91 5.78
N PRO A 313 13.91 28.73 4.51
CA PRO A 313 12.99 28.71 3.38
C PRO A 313 12.07 27.49 3.47
N ALA A 314 10.80 27.66 3.12
CA ALA A 314 9.87 26.56 3.02
C ALA A 314 10.31 25.60 1.90
N CYS A 315 10.20 24.31 2.16
CA CYS A 315 10.51 23.27 1.21
C CYS A 315 9.44 22.19 1.33
N VAL A 316 8.84 21.78 0.22
CA VAL A 316 7.80 20.74 0.19
C VAL A 316 8.27 19.58 -0.67
N GLN A 317 8.18 18.37 -0.14
CA GLN A 317 8.39 17.15 -0.91
C GLN A 317 7.09 16.76 -1.61
N VAL A 318 7.09 16.71 -2.93
CA VAL A 318 5.90 16.51 -3.75
C VAL A 318 6.03 15.21 -4.54
N SER A 319 5.21 14.22 -4.21
CA SER A 319 5.07 12.97 -4.97
C SER A 319 4.09 13.17 -6.16
N PRO A 320 4.22 12.47 -7.29
CA PRO A 320 3.38 12.61 -8.48
C PRO A 320 2.01 11.96 -8.33
N ALA A 321 1.63 11.54 -7.12
CA ALA A 321 0.32 11.00 -6.86
C ALA A 321 -0.74 12.05 -7.23
N GLU A 322 -1.88 11.60 -7.75
CA GLU A 322 -2.92 12.46 -8.32
C GLU A 322 -3.37 13.57 -7.34
N HIS A 323 -3.41 13.26 -6.04
CA HIS A 323 -3.74 14.21 -4.98
C HIS A 323 -2.73 15.36 -4.79
N HIS A 324 -1.50 15.24 -5.30
CA HIS A 324 -0.50 16.31 -5.25
C HIS A 324 -0.38 17.12 -6.54
N ARG A 325 -1.09 16.78 -7.62
CA ARG A 325 -1.01 17.56 -8.87
C ARG A 325 -1.46 19.01 -8.66
N SER A 326 -2.56 19.20 -7.95
CA SER A 326 -3.06 20.52 -7.56
C SER A 326 -2.08 21.26 -6.64
N LEU A 327 -1.49 20.56 -5.67
CA LEU A 327 -0.47 21.10 -4.78
C LEU A 327 0.78 21.56 -5.55
N ASP A 328 1.27 20.75 -6.48
CA ASP A 328 2.46 21.06 -7.27
C ASP A 328 2.25 22.31 -8.13
N ALA A 329 1.07 22.43 -8.75
CA ALA A 329 0.67 23.60 -9.51
C ALA A 329 0.54 24.85 -8.61
N ALA A 330 -0.04 24.70 -7.41
CA ALA A 330 -0.17 25.80 -6.45
C ALA A 330 1.20 26.31 -5.95
N LEU A 331 2.13 25.40 -5.65
CA LEU A 331 3.52 25.75 -5.28
C LEU A 331 4.25 26.43 -6.44
N ALA A 332 4.10 25.92 -7.67
CA ALA A 332 4.68 26.55 -8.86
C ALA A 332 4.14 27.97 -9.08
N ALA A 333 2.84 28.19 -8.93
CA ALA A 333 2.20 29.50 -9.05
C ALA A 333 2.70 30.50 -7.99
N ARG A 334 3.12 30.00 -6.82
CA ARG A 334 3.75 30.78 -5.75
C ARG A 334 5.26 31.04 -5.98
N GLY A 335 5.84 30.54 -7.07
CA GLY A 335 7.23 30.79 -7.45
C GLY A 335 8.24 29.74 -6.96
N TYR A 336 7.79 28.62 -6.38
CA TYR A 336 8.69 27.56 -5.92
C TYR A 336 9.34 26.82 -7.10
N ALA A 337 10.67 26.69 -7.05
CA ALA A 337 11.43 25.98 -8.04
C ALA A 337 11.36 24.46 -7.83
N LEU A 338 11.21 23.70 -8.92
CA LEU A 338 11.30 22.25 -8.88
C LEU A 338 12.77 21.82 -8.83
N THR A 339 13.15 21.04 -7.82
CA THR A 339 14.52 20.52 -7.68
C THR A 339 14.52 19.07 -7.19
N GLY A 340 15.65 18.38 -7.33
CA GLY A 340 15.88 17.09 -6.66
C GLY A 340 14.90 15.97 -7.05
N LYS A 341 14.60 15.83 -8.35
CA LYS A 341 13.81 14.71 -8.87
C LYS A 341 14.42 13.38 -8.43
N THR A 342 13.63 12.58 -7.76
CA THR A 342 14.05 11.34 -7.09
C THR A 342 13.10 10.21 -7.46
N LEU A 343 13.65 9.03 -7.73
CA LEU A 343 12.90 7.80 -7.89
C LEU A 343 12.94 7.03 -6.58
N VAL A 344 11.78 6.51 -6.20
CA VAL A 344 11.63 5.51 -5.14
C VAL A 344 11.57 4.15 -5.81
N LEU A 345 12.50 3.26 -5.46
CA LEU A 345 12.54 1.90 -5.99
C LEU A 345 12.25 0.91 -4.88
N THR A 346 11.57 -0.19 -5.22
CA THR A 346 11.25 -1.28 -4.29
C THR A 346 11.65 -2.64 -4.85
N ALA A 347 11.93 -3.60 -3.97
CA ALA A 347 12.20 -4.98 -4.35
C ALA A 347 11.69 -5.95 -3.29
N SER A 348 11.48 -7.22 -3.67
CA SER A 348 11.39 -8.33 -2.73
C SER A 348 12.73 -8.54 -2.05
N THR A 349 12.75 -8.71 -0.72
CA THR A 349 13.98 -9.02 0.01
C THR A 349 14.57 -10.35 -0.49
N ALA A 350 13.72 -11.35 -0.78
CA ALA A 350 14.16 -12.66 -1.27
C ALA A 350 14.86 -12.56 -2.64
N ASP A 351 14.30 -11.77 -3.56
CA ASP A 351 14.87 -11.59 -4.90
C ASP A 351 16.23 -10.89 -4.82
N VAL A 352 16.34 -9.86 -3.97
CA VAL A 352 17.62 -9.18 -3.76
C VAL A 352 18.65 -10.14 -3.18
N ILE A 353 18.29 -11.00 -2.22
CA ILE A 353 19.22 -12.02 -1.69
C ILE A 353 19.69 -12.97 -2.79
N ALA A 354 18.79 -13.43 -3.66
CA ALA A 354 19.13 -14.34 -4.76
C ALA A 354 20.10 -13.69 -5.76
N GLU A 355 19.86 -12.43 -6.12
CA GLU A 355 20.63 -11.68 -7.14
C GLU A 355 21.95 -11.08 -6.61
N THR A 356 22.24 -11.18 -5.31
CA THR A 356 23.41 -10.53 -4.67
C THR A 356 24.40 -11.51 -4.02
N THR A 357 24.51 -12.73 -4.55
CA THR A 357 25.52 -13.69 -4.10
C THR A 357 26.94 -13.11 -4.26
N SER A 358 27.70 -13.02 -3.16
CA SER A 358 29.03 -12.43 -3.14
C SER A 358 29.93 -13.08 -2.11
N THR A 359 31.23 -13.17 -2.40
CA THR A 359 32.29 -13.62 -1.48
C THR A 359 33.03 -12.45 -0.81
N ILE A 360 32.68 -11.20 -1.14
CA ILE A 360 33.30 -10.02 -0.53
C ILE A 360 32.82 -9.94 0.93
N PRO A 361 33.72 -9.92 1.93
CA PRO A 361 33.33 -9.78 3.31
C PRO A 361 32.71 -8.40 3.54
N VAL A 362 31.53 -8.39 4.16
CA VAL A 362 30.85 -7.18 4.61
C VAL A 362 30.84 -7.21 6.13
N GLU A 363 31.28 -6.11 6.73
CA GLU A 363 31.39 -5.95 8.18
C GLU A 363 30.27 -5.03 8.68
N THR A 364 29.77 -5.34 9.88
CA THR A 364 28.92 -4.43 10.64
C THR A 364 29.79 -3.37 11.31
N VAL A 365 29.39 -2.11 11.20
CA VAL A 365 30.04 -0.98 11.87
C VAL A 365 29.40 -0.79 13.25
N ASP A 366 29.96 -1.46 14.26
CA ASP A 366 29.42 -1.47 15.62
C ASP A 366 29.58 -0.15 16.38
N ASP A 367 30.53 0.70 15.98
CA ASP A 367 30.73 2.04 16.54
C ASP A 367 30.08 3.11 15.63
N PRO A 368 28.93 3.68 16.02
CA PRO A 368 28.27 4.72 15.23
C PRO A 368 29.12 5.98 15.04
N ALA A 369 30.10 6.24 15.91
CA ALA A 369 31.00 7.39 15.78
C ALA A 369 32.00 7.23 14.61
N ARG A 370 32.24 6.00 14.14
CA ARG A 370 33.05 5.72 12.94
C ARG A 370 32.28 6.12 11.67
N TRP A 371 30.95 6.02 11.68
CA TRP A 371 30.12 6.18 10.49
C TRP A 371 30.25 7.54 9.78
N PRO A 372 30.19 8.70 10.47
CA PRO A 372 30.36 10.00 9.80
C PRO A 372 31.70 10.14 9.08
N ARG A 373 32.77 9.56 9.64
CA ARG A 373 34.11 9.61 9.04
C ARG A 373 34.18 8.78 7.76
N LEU A 374 33.56 7.59 7.76
CA LEU A 374 33.45 6.74 6.57
C LEU A 374 32.65 7.44 5.47
N PHE A 375 31.51 8.02 5.85
CA PHE A 375 30.64 8.71 4.90
C PHE A 375 31.33 9.92 4.28
N ALA A 376 31.93 10.78 5.10
CA ALA A 376 32.65 11.95 4.59
C ALA A 376 33.80 11.56 3.64
N GLY A 377 34.49 10.45 3.91
CA GLY A 377 35.56 9.95 3.06
C GLY A 377 35.11 9.37 1.71
N LEU A 378 33.86 8.90 1.60
CA LEU A 378 33.33 8.26 0.40
C LEU A 378 32.42 9.16 -0.44
N ASP A 379 31.58 9.96 0.22
CA ASP A 379 30.51 10.74 -0.39
C ASP A 379 30.85 12.23 -0.45
N GLY A 380 31.87 12.69 0.29
CA GLY A 380 32.38 14.06 0.25
C GLY A 380 31.49 15.11 0.94
N ARG A 381 30.27 14.74 1.33
CA ARG A 381 29.39 15.56 2.17
C ARG A 381 29.66 15.29 3.66
N PRO A 382 29.52 16.29 4.53
CA PRO A 382 29.57 16.05 5.97
C PRO A 382 28.40 15.11 6.34
N ALA A 383 28.66 14.08 7.14
CA ALA A 383 27.60 13.30 7.79
C ALA A 383 27.49 13.72 9.25
N SER A 384 26.28 13.69 9.79
CA SER A 384 26.03 13.83 11.22
C SER A 384 25.67 12.48 11.83
N SER A 385 26.32 12.10 12.93
CA SER A 385 25.92 10.95 13.74
C SER A 385 24.59 11.18 14.46
N GLU A 386 24.14 12.43 14.59
CA GLU A 386 22.91 12.77 15.30
C GLU A 386 21.66 12.26 14.60
N VAL A 387 21.66 12.15 13.27
CA VAL A 387 20.52 11.55 12.55
C VAL A 387 20.42 10.07 12.88
N ILE A 388 21.54 9.36 12.84
CA ILE A 388 21.62 7.92 13.09
C ILE A 388 21.22 7.61 14.54
N ALA A 389 21.71 8.41 15.50
CA ALA A 389 21.35 8.26 16.90
C ALA A 389 19.86 8.48 17.20
N ARG A 390 19.11 9.11 16.28
CA ARG A 390 17.66 9.34 16.42
C ARG A 390 16.80 8.26 15.76
N ILE A 391 17.39 7.32 15.02
CA ILE A 391 16.65 6.22 14.40
C ILE A 391 16.21 5.26 15.51
N ALA A 392 14.90 5.16 15.73
CA ALA A 392 14.33 4.27 16.77
C ALA A 392 14.29 2.79 16.31
N SER A 393 14.22 2.57 15.01
CA SER A 393 14.08 1.25 14.41
C SER A 393 15.41 0.48 14.35
N PRO A 394 15.36 -0.87 14.31
CA PRO A 394 16.55 -1.68 14.09
C PRO A 394 17.34 -1.17 12.89
N THR A 395 18.65 -0.99 13.06
CA THR A 395 19.52 -0.38 12.06
C THR A 395 20.79 -1.22 11.89
N ALA A 396 21.17 -1.47 10.64
CA ALA A 396 22.48 -2.02 10.28
C ALA A 396 23.31 -0.98 9.55
N LEU A 397 24.52 -0.76 10.07
CA LEU A 397 25.56 0.04 9.45
C LEU A 397 26.56 -0.94 8.82
N LEU A 398 26.66 -0.99 7.50
CA LEU A 398 27.48 -1.96 6.80
C LEU A 398 28.63 -1.27 6.06
N ALA A 399 29.80 -1.90 6.08
CA ALA A 399 30.97 -1.44 5.36
C ALA A 399 31.73 -2.60 4.71
N VAL A 400 32.45 -2.29 3.64
CA VAL A 400 33.44 -3.19 3.03
C VAL A 400 34.77 -2.48 3.10
N ASP A 401 35.74 -3.09 3.78
CA ASP A 401 37.13 -2.63 3.80
C ASP A 401 37.96 -3.46 2.80
N THR A 402 38.85 -2.80 2.06
CA THR A 402 39.79 -3.45 1.14
C THR A 402 41.17 -2.86 1.35
N ALA A 403 42.15 -3.72 1.68
CA ALA A 403 43.55 -3.31 1.94
C ALA A 403 43.66 -2.15 2.97
N GLY A 404 42.89 -2.23 4.06
CA GLY A 404 42.92 -1.25 5.15
C GLY A 404 42.24 0.10 4.85
N ARG A 405 41.49 0.20 3.74
CA ARG A 405 40.69 1.38 3.39
C ARG A 405 39.24 0.99 3.11
N THR A 406 38.31 1.84 3.48
CA THR A 406 36.89 1.61 3.21
C THR A 406 36.58 1.76 1.73
N ALA A 407 36.13 0.66 1.13
CA ALA A 407 35.80 0.54 -0.28
C ALA A 407 34.32 0.89 -0.54
N GLY A 408 33.43 0.69 0.43
CA GLY A 408 32.03 1.08 0.33
C GLY A 408 31.28 0.94 1.65
N MET A 409 30.07 1.50 1.69
CA MET A 409 29.20 1.47 2.86
C MET A 409 27.71 1.51 2.46
N GLY A 410 26.84 1.12 3.37
CA GLY A 410 25.38 1.20 3.24
C GLY A 410 24.67 1.08 4.59
N LEU A 411 23.59 1.83 4.76
CA LEU A 411 22.76 1.86 5.97
C LEU A 411 21.41 1.22 5.66
N PHE A 412 20.96 0.34 6.54
CA PHE A 412 19.66 -0.33 6.44
C PHE A 412 18.86 -0.07 7.71
N VAL A 413 17.58 0.27 7.55
CA VAL A 413 16.64 0.47 8.68
C VAL A 413 15.43 -0.40 8.45
N ALA A 414 15.12 -1.32 9.37
CA ALA A 414 13.99 -2.23 9.25
C ALA A 414 12.77 -1.70 10.02
N ASP A 415 11.59 -1.78 9.42
CA ASP A 415 10.33 -1.34 10.01
C ASP A 415 9.16 -2.11 9.39
N SER A 416 8.44 -2.87 10.24
CA SER A 416 7.14 -3.49 9.94
C SER A 416 7.02 -4.13 8.54
N GLY A 417 7.83 -5.16 8.28
CA GLY A 417 7.82 -5.89 7.00
C GLY A 417 8.62 -5.23 5.87
N TRP A 418 9.17 -4.04 6.09
CA TRP A 418 9.98 -3.29 5.13
C TRP A 418 11.38 -2.99 5.67
N ALA A 419 12.35 -2.76 4.79
CA ALA A 419 13.59 -2.09 5.17
C ALA A 419 14.04 -1.04 4.13
N GLY A 420 14.40 0.13 4.63
CA GLY A 420 14.92 1.23 3.82
C GLY A 420 16.43 1.18 3.69
N ILE A 421 16.93 1.53 2.50
CA ILE A 421 18.36 1.54 2.17
C ILE A 421 18.83 2.98 1.97
N PHE A 422 19.85 3.38 2.72
CA PHE A 422 20.39 4.73 2.78
C PHE A 422 21.90 4.74 2.69
N CYS A 423 22.48 5.92 2.42
CA CYS A 423 23.93 6.15 2.47
C CYS A 423 24.77 5.15 1.66
N MET A 424 24.22 4.59 0.57
CA MET A 424 24.97 3.70 -0.31
C MET A 424 26.07 4.48 -1.02
N ALA A 425 27.32 4.17 -0.71
CA ALA A 425 28.48 4.79 -1.32
C ALA A 425 29.56 3.74 -1.64
N THR A 426 30.29 3.97 -2.73
CA THR A 426 31.43 3.13 -3.13
C THR A 426 32.56 4.03 -3.59
N HIS A 427 33.74 3.82 -3.03
CA HIS A 427 34.95 4.57 -3.35
C HIS A 427 35.21 4.49 -4.87
N PRO A 428 35.56 5.59 -5.56
CA PRO A 428 35.78 5.61 -7.01
C PRO A 428 36.67 4.47 -7.52
N ASP A 429 37.79 4.19 -6.85
CA ASP A 429 38.75 3.14 -7.22
C ASP A 429 38.22 1.71 -7.06
N HIS A 430 37.14 1.54 -6.31
CA HIS A 430 36.53 0.24 -6.01
C HIS A 430 35.18 0.04 -6.73
N ARG A 431 34.76 0.99 -7.58
CA ARG A 431 33.53 0.87 -8.39
C ARG A 431 33.63 -0.27 -9.39
N ARG A 432 32.48 -0.87 -9.72
CA ARG A 432 32.35 -2.02 -10.64
C ARG A 432 33.12 -3.27 -10.22
N ARG A 433 33.45 -3.41 -8.92
CA ARG A 433 34.10 -4.60 -8.34
C ARG A 433 33.17 -5.41 -7.42
N GLY A 434 31.85 -5.18 -7.50
CA GLY A 434 30.86 -5.92 -6.70
C GLY A 434 30.67 -5.42 -5.26
N VAL A 435 31.35 -4.36 -4.82
CA VAL A 435 31.25 -3.83 -3.44
C VAL A 435 29.82 -3.47 -3.05
N ALA A 436 29.13 -2.66 -3.87
CA ALA A 436 27.75 -2.27 -3.59
C ALA A 436 26.79 -3.47 -3.60
N THR A 437 27.00 -4.43 -4.51
CA THR A 437 26.24 -5.68 -4.58
C THR A 437 26.41 -6.51 -3.30
N ALA A 438 27.64 -6.63 -2.78
CA ALA A 438 27.92 -7.34 -1.54
C ALA A 438 27.20 -6.69 -0.33
N ILE A 439 27.26 -5.36 -0.24
CA ILE A 439 26.56 -4.60 0.82
C ILE A 439 25.05 -4.78 0.72
N LEU A 440 24.47 -4.71 -0.48
CA LEU A 440 23.04 -4.95 -0.71
C LEU A 440 22.62 -6.36 -0.27
N GLY A 441 23.41 -7.39 -0.61
CA GLY A 441 23.10 -8.76 -0.21
C GLY A 441 23.25 -9.02 1.29
N ALA A 442 24.27 -8.43 1.93
CA ALA A 442 24.42 -8.50 3.38
C ALA A 442 23.28 -7.78 4.11
N GLY A 443 22.91 -6.59 3.65
CA GLY A 443 21.81 -5.81 4.21
C GLY A 443 20.45 -6.45 3.98
N ALA A 444 20.20 -7.06 2.81
CA ALA A 444 18.96 -7.79 2.55
C ALA A 444 18.82 -9.03 3.45
N ARG A 445 19.90 -9.78 3.68
CA ARG A 445 19.89 -10.90 4.66
C ARG A 445 19.64 -10.42 6.09
N TRP A 446 20.26 -9.31 6.48
CA TRP A 446 19.99 -8.70 7.78
C TRP A 446 18.52 -8.26 7.89
N ALA A 447 17.98 -7.61 6.86
CA ALA A 447 16.60 -7.14 6.79
C ALA A 447 15.60 -8.32 6.88
N ALA A 448 15.86 -9.42 6.16
CA ALA A 448 15.07 -10.65 6.27
C ALA A 448 15.07 -11.19 7.72
N GLY A 449 16.23 -11.14 8.40
CA GLY A 449 16.34 -11.51 9.82
C GLY A 449 15.57 -10.58 10.77
N GLN A 450 15.21 -9.37 10.34
CA GLN A 450 14.31 -8.44 11.05
C GLN A 450 12.83 -8.60 10.62
N GLY A 451 12.51 -9.60 9.80
CA GLY A 451 11.16 -9.82 9.27
C GLY A 451 10.77 -8.88 8.11
N ALA A 452 11.74 -8.22 7.46
CA ALA A 452 11.46 -7.39 6.29
C ALA A 452 11.39 -8.22 5.01
N GLU A 453 10.20 -8.30 4.42
CA GLU A 453 9.92 -9.00 3.16
C GLU A 453 10.14 -8.11 1.94
N ARG A 454 10.16 -6.79 2.14
CA ARG A 454 10.31 -5.79 1.10
C ARG A 454 11.42 -4.79 1.42
N LEU A 455 12.11 -4.33 0.38
CA LEU A 455 13.14 -3.30 0.45
C LEU A 455 12.71 -2.06 -0.31
N TYR A 456 13.09 -0.88 0.16
CA TYR A 456 12.93 0.38 -0.58
C TYR A 456 14.19 1.23 -0.55
N LEU A 457 14.38 2.07 -1.57
CA LEU A 457 15.46 3.05 -1.63
C LEU A 457 15.04 4.28 -2.44
N GLN A 458 15.77 5.37 -2.24
CA GLN A 458 15.56 6.64 -2.93
C GLN A 458 16.83 7.03 -3.70
N VAL A 459 16.71 7.23 -5.02
CA VAL A 459 17.82 7.55 -5.91
C VAL A 459 17.48 8.73 -6.82
N GLU A 460 18.36 9.73 -6.89
CA GLU A 460 18.15 10.89 -7.75
C GLU A 460 18.10 10.47 -9.24
N GLU A 461 17.22 11.12 -10.00
CA GLU A 461 16.88 10.72 -11.38
C GLU A 461 18.10 10.62 -12.30
N HIS A 462 19.05 11.53 -12.11
CA HIS A 462 20.28 11.64 -12.90
C HIS A 462 21.39 10.67 -12.47
N ASN A 463 21.23 9.91 -11.40
CA ASN A 463 22.22 8.92 -10.95
C ASN A 463 22.05 7.59 -11.71
N GLU A 464 22.33 7.62 -13.01
CA GLU A 464 22.19 6.47 -13.91
C GLU A 464 23.00 5.25 -13.45
N THR A 465 24.20 5.48 -12.89
CA THR A 465 25.06 4.40 -12.41
C THR A 465 24.40 3.61 -11.28
N ALA A 466 23.83 4.31 -10.29
CA ALA A 466 23.12 3.66 -9.19
C ALA A 466 21.83 2.98 -9.68
N ARG A 467 21.05 3.66 -10.53
CA ARG A 467 19.82 3.11 -11.11
C ARG A 467 20.05 1.80 -11.87
N ASN A 468 21.11 1.74 -12.69
CA ASN A 468 21.46 0.54 -13.45
C ASN A 468 21.92 -0.62 -12.55
N LEU A 469 22.53 -0.33 -11.40
CA LEU A 469 22.85 -1.34 -10.38
C LEU A 469 21.57 -1.89 -9.76
N TYR A 470 20.67 -1.01 -9.30
CA TYR A 470 19.45 -1.41 -8.60
C TYR A 470 18.51 -2.21 -9.51
N ALA A 471 18.30 -1.76 -10.76
CA ALA A 471 17.45 -2.47 -11.72
C ALA A 471 17.95 -3.91 -11.98
N ARG A 472 19.27 -4.13 -12.02
CA ARG A 472 19.86 -5.47 -12.21
C ARG A 472 19.64 -6.39 -11.01
N ILE A 473 19.51 -5.83 -9.81
CA ILE A 473 19.33 -6.57 -8.55
C ILE A 473 17.83 -6.79 -8.25
N GLY A 474 16.94 -6.41 -9.17
CA GLY A 474 15.49 -6.64 -9.04
C GLY A 474 14.71 -5.47 -8.44
N PHE A 475 15.34 -4.31 -8.23
CA PHE A 475 14.58 -3.12 -7.84
C PHE A 475 13.80 -2.55 -9.02
N THR A 476 12.51 -2.30 -8.78
CA THR A 476 11.59 -1.71 -9.75
C THR A 476 11.09 -0.34 -9.26
N PRO A 477 10.76 0.59 -10.17
CA PRO A 477 10.19 1.87 -9.78
C PRO A 477 8.83 1.71 -9.07
N SER A 478 8.68 2.36 -7.91
CA SER A 478 7.40 2.48 -7.19
C SER A 478 6.74 3.81 -7.55
N HIS A 479 7.40 4.92 -7.25
CA HIS A 479 6.94 6.27 -7.56
C HIS A 479 8.14 7.22 -7.65
N THR A 480 7.89 8.47 -8.00
CA THR A 480 8.91 9.53 -7.95
C THR A 480 8.54 10.55 -6.89
N TYR A 481 9.42 11.49 -6.59
CA TYR A 481 9.05 12.75 -5.96
C TYR A 481 10.05 13.83 -6.38
N HIS A 482 9.71 15.08 -6.13
CA HIS A 482 10.63 16.22 -6.24
C HIS A 482 10.43 17.16 -5.05
N TYR A 483 11.31 18.14 -4.94
CA TYR A 483 11.16 19.22 -3.97
C TYR A 483 10.71 20.50 -4.66
N ARG A 484 9.82 21.24 -4.01
CA ARG A 484 9.49 22.63 -4.31
C ARG A 484 10.12 23.50 -3.23
N GLN A 485 11.01 24.41 -3.61
CA GLN A 485 11.73 25.32 -2.69
C GLN A 485 11.91 26.71 -3.31
#